data_AF-A0A212CF24-F1
#
_entry.id   AF-A0A212CF24-F1
#
_cell.length_a   1.000
_cell.length_b   1.000
_cell.length_c   1.000
_cell.angle_alpha   90.00
_cell.angle_beta   90.00
_cell.angle_gamma   90.00
#
_symmetry.space_group_name_H-M   'P 1'
#
loop_
_entity.id
_entity.type
_entity.pdbx_description
1 polymer ?
#
loop_
_entity_poly.entity_id
_entity_poly.type
_entity_poly.pdbx_seq_one_letter_code
_entity_poly.pdbx_strand_id
1 'polypeptide(L)'
;MTQISHRPVYGCHARECSPRTGPPAGAVGAAGGRGKSAYQDRDKPARIRFSNISAGKSVADAIRTSLGPKGMDKMIQDGKGDVTITNDDATVLKQMQVLHPAARMLVELSKAQDIEARSGTTSVVIIAGSLLDSCTKLLQKGIHPTIISESFQKALEKGIEILTDMAQPEELSDRETVK
;
A
#
# COMPACT_ATOMS: atom_id res chain seq x y z
N MET A 1 52.54 3.12 21.28
CA MET A 1 51.72 2.48 22.35
C MET A 1 51.59 3.48 23.49
N THR A 2 50.45 4.18 23.55
CA THR A 2 50.20 5.27 24.49
C THR A 2 49.94 4.73 25.89
N GLN A 3 50.58 5.35 26.88
CA GLN A 3 50.54 5.00 28.29
C GLN A 3 49.23 5.39 28.99
N ILE A 4 48.92 4.60 30.01
CA ILE A 4 47.89 4.76 31.04
C ILE A 4 48.38 5.78 32.08
N SER A 5 47.52 6.68 32.57
CA SER A 5 47.73 7.38 33.85
C SER A 5 46.43 7.59 34.64
N HIS A 6 46.56 7.33 35.93
CA HIS A 6 45.56 7.15 36.98
C HIS A 6 45.20 8.44 37.76
N ARG A 7 43.95 8.49 38.26
CA ARG A 7 43.47 9.01 39.58
C ARG A 7 43.49 10.54 39.84
N PRO A 8 42.92 11.07 40.96
CA PRO A 8 41.57 10.87 41.54
C PRO A 8 40.93 12.18 42.10
N VAL A 9 39.66 12.06 42.50
CA VAL A 9 38.87 12.74 43.55
C VAL A 9 39.52 13.85 44.40
N TYR A 10 38.87 15.02 44.49
CA TYR A 10 38.79 15.87 45.69
C TYR A 10 37.41 16.53 45.81
N GLY A 11 36.74 16.25 46.93
CA GLY A 11 35.54 16.96 47.38
C GLY A 11 35.90 18.19 48.23
N CYS A 12 34.94 19.11 48.36
CA CYS A 12 34.95 20.16 49.38
C CYS A 12 33.63 20.15 50.15
N HIS A 13 33.77 20.23 51.46
CA HIS A 13 32.78 20.10 52.54
C HIS A 13 31.90 21.34 52.76
N ALA A 14 30.64 21.13 53.21
CA ALA A 14 30.05 21.63 54.49
C ALA A 14 28.50 21.46 54.45
N ARG A 15 27.90 20.63 55.33
CA ARG A 15 27.03 20.95 56.51
C ARG A 15 25.86 21.91 56.16
N GLU A 16 24.58 21.59 56.37
CA GLU A 16 23.90 21.39 57.66
C GLU A 16 22.51 20.69 57.51
N CYS A 17 21.97 20.23 58.65
CA CYS A 17 20.73 19.47 58.88
C CYS A 17 19.40 20.08 58.38
N SER A 18 18.43 19.18 58.10
CA SER A 18 17.01 19.46 57.79
C SER A 18 16.23 20.15 58.92
N PRO A 19 15.03 20.69 58.60
CA PRO A 19 13.83 19.99 59.06
C PRO A 19 12.70 19.88 58.02
N ARG A 20 11.85 18.87 58.22
CA ARG A 20 10.58 18.61 57.54
C ARG A 20 9.63 19.81 57.72
N THR A 21 9.03 20.28 56.64
CA THR A 21 7.66 20.85 56.62
C THR A 21 7.13 20.81 55.19
N GLY A 22 6.12 20.00 54.90
CA GLY A 22 5.31 20.15 53.68
C GLY A 22 4.21 21.19 53.89
N PRO A 23 3.85 21.96 52.85
CA PRO A 23 2.45 22.38 52.68
C PRO A 23 2.07 22.39 51.17
N PRO A 24 0.85 22.82 50.80
CA PRO A 24 -0.38 22.04 50.82
C PRO A 24 -0.88 21.74 49.38
N ALA A 25 -1.82 20.81 49.28
CA ALA A 25 -2.63 20.64 48.08
C ALA A 25 -3.44 21.92 47.80
N GLY A 26 -3.40 22.40 46.55
CA GLY A 26 -4.38 23.35 46.01
C GLY A 26 -3.81 24.66 45.47
N ALA A 27 -3.31 24.64 44.23
CA ALA A 27 -3.35 25.79 43.32
C ALA A 27 -3.25 25.29 41.87
N VAL A 28 -4.40 25.06 41.25
CA VAL A 28 -4.54 24.87 39.81
C VAL A 28 -4.22 26.20 39.12
N GLY A 29 -3.07 26.24 38.44
CA GLY A 29 -2.61 27.38 37.67
C GLY A 29 -1.90 26.92 36.40
N ALA A 30 -2.57 27.10 35.27
CA ALA A 30 -2.01 27.23 33.92
C ALA A 30 -1.12 26.10 33.37
N ALA A 31 -1.74 25.14 32.69
CA ALA A 31 -1.21 24.61 31.43
C ALA A 31 -2.28 24.90 30.38
N GLY A 32 -2.21 26.01 29.64
CA GLY A 32 -1.12 26.25 28.71
C GLY A 32 -1.20 25.18 27.62
N GLY A 33 -2.11 25.38 26.66
CA GLY A 33 -2.28 24.47 25.53
C GLY A 33 -0.95 24.17 24.85
N ARG A 34 -0.63 22.88 24.68
CA ARG A 34 0.47 22.46 23.82
C ARG A 34 -0.11 22.09 22.47
N GLY A 35 0.21 22.96 21.52
CA GLY A 35 -0.43 23.06 20.22
C GLY A 35 -0.39 21.78 19.41
N LYS A 36 -1.42 21.63 18.57
CA LYS A 36 -1.28 21.02 17.26
C LYS A 36 -0.28 21.85 16.43
N SER A 37 1.01 21.79 16.75
CA SER A 37 2.06 22.38 15.92
C SER A 37 3.39 21.74 16.24
N ALA A 38 3.60 20.56 15.64
CA ALA A 38 4.91 20.01 15.38
C ALA A 38 4.82 19.34 14.00
N TYR A 39 4.97 20.18 12.97
CA TYR A 39 4.99 19.85 11.55
C TYR A 39 3.66 19.30 10.97
N GLN A 40 2.84 20.19 10.40
CA GLN A 40 2.02 19.77 9.26
C GLN A 40 2.99 19.33 8.16
N ASP A 41 3.38 18.05 8.17
CA ASP A 41 4.14 17.46 7.08
C ASP A 41 3.35 17.67 5.80
N ARG A 42 3.75 18.67 5.02
CA ARG A 42 3.30 18.81 3.63
C ARG A 42 3.69 17.58 2.81
N ASP A 43 4.64 16.80 3.31
CA ASP A 43 5.10 15.54 2.76
C ASP A 43 4.25 14.33 3.15
N LYS A 44 3.40 14.41 4.20
CA LYS A 44 2.46 13.32 4.58
C LYS A 44 1.59 12.90 3.41
N PRO A 45 0.89 13.81 2.69
CA PRO A 45 0.05 13.40 1.57
C PRO A 45 0.86 12.80 0.42
N ALA A 46 2.09 13.26 0.16
CA ALA A 46 2.96 12.67 -0.85
C ALA A 46 3.40 11.25 -0.44
N ARG A 47 3.87 11.08 0.80
CA ARG A 47 4.30 9.80 1.37
C ARG A 47 3.18 8.76 1.38
N ILE A 48 1.96 9.15 1.76
CA ILE A 48 0.80 8.25 1.75
C ILE A 48 0.49 7.78 0.32
N ARG A 49 0.53 8.68 -0.67
CA ARG A 49 0.33 8.30 -2.08
C ARG A 49 1.37 7.28 -2.54
N PHE A 50 2.65 7.52 -2.28
CA PHE A 50 3.71 6.58 -2.65
C PHE A 50 3.60 5.24 -1.90
N SER A 51 3.22 5.26 -0.62
CA SER A 51 2.94 4.04 0.16
C SER A 51 1.82 3.23 -0.50
N ASN A 52 0.71 3.89 -0.84
CA ASN A 52 -0.44 3.25 -1.49
C ASN A 52 -0.05 2.60 -2.83
N ILE A 53 0.69 3.34 -3.66
CA ILE A 53 1.17 2.85 -4.96
C ILE A 53 2.12 1.67 -4.78
N SER A 54 3.08 1.76 -3.84
CA SER A 54 4.06 0.69 -3.60
C SER A 54 3.39 -0.60 -3.11
N ALA A 55 2.39 -0.50 -2.23
CA ALA A 55 1.64 -1.64 -1.73
C ALA A 55 0.83 -2.31 -2.85
N GLY A 56 0.13 -1.52 -3.67
CA GLY A 56 -0.62 -2.04 -4.81
C GLY A 56 0.29 -2.70 -5.86
N LYS A 57 1.42 -2.07 -6.17
CA LYS A 57 2.41 -2.62 -7.11
C LYS A 57 2.99 -3.95 -6.60
N SER A 58 3.32 -4.04 -5.31
CA SER A 58 3.88 -5.27 -4.72
C SER A 58 2.92 -6.46 -4.87
N VAL A 59 1.62 -6.23 -4.69
CA VAL A 59 0.59 -7.27 -4.92
C VAL A 59 0.49 -7.65 -6.40
N ALA A 60 0.48 -6.67 -7.30
CA ALA A 60 0.44 -6.94 -8.73
C ALA A 60 1.67 -7.71 -9.22
N ASP A 61 2.86 -7.38 -8.71
CA ASP A 61 4.12 -8.05 -9.07
C ASP A 61 4.15 -9.51 -8.55
N ALA A 62 3.53 -9.81 -7.40
CA ALA A 62 3.44 -11.17 -6.87
C ALA A 62 2.62 -12.12 -7.78
N ILE A 63 1.59 -11.57 -8.42
CA ILE A 63 0.62 -12.29 -9.27
C ILE A 63 1.07 -12.32 -10.73
N ARG A 64 1.90 -11.36 -11.14
CA ARG A 64 2.36 -11.21 -12.52
C ARG A 64 2.96 -12.48 -13.13
N THR A 65 3.63 -13.30 -12.32
CA THR A 65 4.25 -14.55 -12.77
C THR A 65 3.29 -15.71 -13.04
N SER A 66 2.04 -15.59 -12.58
CA SER A 66 0.99 -16.59 -12.81
C SER A 66 0.26 -16.35 -14.14
N LEU A 67 0.48 -15.18 -14.78
CA LEU A 67 -0.20 -14.83 -16.01
C LEU A 67 0.28 -15.69 -17.20
N GLY A 68 -0.68 -16.33 -17.87
CA GLY A 68 -0.49 -17.05 -19.14
C GLY A 68 -0.40 -18.56 -18.99
N PRO A 69 -0.31 -19.31 -20.11
CA PRO A 69 -0.32 -20.78 -20.11
C PRO A 69 0.95 -21.40 -19.51
N LYS A 70 2.00 -20.59 -19.31
CA LYS A 70 3.23 -20.96 -18.60
C LYS A 70 3.33 -20.27 -17.23
N GLY A 71 2.19 -19.92 -16.64
CA GLY A 71 2.10 -19.38 -15.30
C GLY A 71 2.73 -20.33 -14.28
N MET A 72 3.38 -19.77 -13.27
CA MET A 72 3.96 -20.55 -12.18
C MET A 72 2.97 -20.70 -11.03
N ASP A 73 2.80 -21.92 -10.54
CA ASP A 73 1.99 -22.21 -9.36
C ASP A 73 2.49 -21.47 -8.12
N LYS A 74 1.55 -21.04 -7.28
CA LYS A 74 1.81 -20.42 -6.00
C LYS A 74 1.48 -21.40 -4.88
N MET A 75 2.48 -21.70 -4.07
CA MET A 75 2.28 -22.36 -2.78
C MET A 75 2.06 -21.30 -1.71
N ILE A 76 0.87 -21.30 -1.11
CA ILE A 76 0.47 -20.41 -0.03
C ILE A 76 0.29 -21.25 1.23
N GLN A 77 0.91 -20.83 2.32
CA GLN A 77 0.70 -21.42 3.64
C GLN A 77 -0.03 -20.41 4.51
N ASP A 78 -1.22 -20.78 5.01
CA ASP A 78 -1.94 -19.96 5.98
C ASP A 78 -1.29 -20.04 7.36
N GLY A 79 -1.59 -19.08 8.25
CA GLY A 79 -1.05 -19.03 9.61
C GLY A 79 -1.40 -20.25 10.48
N LYS A 80 -2.40 -21.03 10.07
CA LYS A 80 -2.79 -22.30 10.71
C LYS A 80 -2.01 -23.53 10.22
N GLY A 81 -1.15 -23.35 9.20
CA GLY A 81 -0.36 -24.42 8.60
C GLY A 81 -1.00 -25.09 7.39
N ASP A 82 -2.20 -24.68 6.98
CA ASP A 82 -2.85 -25.18 5.76
C ASP A 82 -2.10 -24.71 4.52
N VAL A 83 -1.67 -25.65 3.68
CA VAL A 83 -0.92 -25.38 2.44
C VAL A 83 -1.85 -25.54 1.25
N THR A 84 -2.01 -24.47 0.46
CA THR A 84 -2.70 -24.51 -0.83
C THR A 84 -1.70 -24.24 -1.94
N ILE A 85 -1.66 -25.13 -2.93
CA ILE A 85 -0.90 -24.91 -4.18
C ILE A 85 -1.93 -24.62 -5.26
N THR A 86 -1.84 -23.47 -5.90
CA THR A 86 -2.77 -23.10 -6.96
C THR A 86 -2.12 -22.18 -8.00
N ASN A 87 -2.59 -22.31 -9.24
CA ASN A 87 -2.32 -21.35 -10.31
C ASN A 87 -3.45 -20.32 -10.48
N ASP A 88 -4.56 -20.48 -9.76
CA ASP A 88 -5.70 -19.56 -9.87
C ASP A 88 -5.48 -18.31 -8.99
N ASP A 89 -5.22 -17.19 -9.65
CA ASP A 89 -4.94 -15.93 -8.99
C ASP A 89 -6.14 -15.35 -8.21
N ALA A 90 -7.37 -15.71 -8.59
CA ALA A 90 -8.54 -15.32 -7.81
C ALA A 90 -8.52 -16.00 -6.43
N THR A 91 -8.08 -17.26 -6.38
CA THR A 91 -7.87 -18.01 -5.13
C THR A 91 -6.65 -17.49 -4.36
N VAL A 92 -5.54 -17.20 -5.04
CA VAL A 92 -4.33 -16.60 -4.42
C VAL A 92 -4.67 -15.30 -3.70
N LEU A 93 -5.40 -14.40 -4.36
CA LEU A 93 -5.82 -13.11 -3.80
C LEU A 93 -6.82 -13.25 -2.65
N LYS A 94 -7.67 -14.28 -2.66
CA LYS A 94 -8.62 -14.56 -1.57
C LYS A 94 -7.91 -15.09 -0.31
N GLN A 95 -6.83 -15.86 -0.48
CA GLN A 95 -6.06 -16.44 0.62
C GLN A 95 -4.98 -15.50 1.18
N MET A 96 -4.51 -14.54 0.39
CA MET A 96 -3.49 -13.59 0.83
C MET A 96 -4.04 -12.61 1.88
N GLN A 97 -3.38 -12.56 3.05
CA GLN A 97 -3.71 -11.62 4.12
C GLN A 97 -3.10 -10.25 3.84
N VAL A 98 -3.88 -9.35 3.24
CA VAL A 98 -3.44 -8.00 2.88
C VAL A 98 -3.80 -6.98 3.96
N LEU A 99 -2.79 -6.40 4.62
CA LEU A 99 -2.98 -5.38 5.67
C LEU A 99 -3.24 -3.97 5.10
N HIS A 100 -2.61 -3.63 3.98
CA HIS A 100 -2.66 -2.27 3.44
C HIS A 100 -3.96 -2.02 2.66
N PRO A 101 -4.73 -0.95 2.93
CA PRO A 101 -6.05 -0.74 2.32
C PRO A 101 -6.00 -0.61 0.79
N ALA A 102 -5.00 0.09 0.24
CA ALA A 102 -4.83 0.20 -1.21
C ALA A 102 -4.60 -1.16 -1.91
N ALA A 103 -3.97 -2.10 -1.22
CA ALA A 103 -3.76 -3.44 -1.75
C ALA A 103 -5.02 -4.31 -1.62
N ARG A 104 -5.83 -4.09 -0.57
CA ARG A 104 -7.16 -4.72 -0.45
C ARG A 104 -8.10 -4.32 -1.60
N MET A 105 -8.01 -3.09 -2.08
CA MET A 105 -8.77 -2.65 -3.26
C MET A 105 -8.46 -3.49 -4.50
N LEU A 106 -7.21 -3.95 -4.68
CA LEU A 106 -6.86 -4.83 -5.81
C LEU A 106 -7.49 -6.23 -5.67
N VAL A 107 -7.60 -6.75 -4.45
CA VAL A 107 -8.32 -8.00 -4.17
C VAL A 107 -9.80 -7.86 -4.52
N GLU A 108 -10.41 -6.74 -4.15
CA GLU A 108 -11.81 -6.43 -4.47
C GLU A 108 -12.04 -6.27 -5.98
N LEU A 109 -11.11 -5.61 -6.70
CA LEU A 109 -11.14 -5.49 -8.16
C LEU A 109 -11.09 -6.86 -8.85
N SER A 110 -10.22 -7.77 -8.39
CA SER A 110 -10.18 -9.12 -8.93
C SER A 110 -11.48 -9.89 -8.69
N LYS A 111 -12.13 -9.72 -7.53
CA LYS A 111 -13.42 -10.35 -7.23
C LYS A 111 -14.54 -9.80 -8.10
N ALA A 112 -14.55 -8.50 -8.36
CA ALA A 112 -15.51 -7.89 -9.28
C ALA A 112 -15.36 -8.48 -10.69
N GLN A 113 -14.12 -8.60 -11.20
CA GLN A 113 -13.86 -9.19 -12.52
C GLN A 113 -14.25 -10.68 -12.62
N ASP A 114 -14.05 -11.43 -11.53
CA ASP A 114 -14.44 -12.85 -11.43
C ASP A 114 -15.97 -13.03 -11.56
N ILE A 115 -16.77 -12.09 -11.06
CA ILE A 115 -18.23 -12.09 -11.16
C ILE A 115 -18.71 -11.69 -12.56
N GLU A 116 -18.11 -10.64 -13.15
CA GLU A 116 -18.58 -10.06 -14.40
C GLU A 116 -18.22 -10.90 -15.63
N ALA A 117 -16.94 -11.23 -15.81
CA ALA A 117 -16.44 -11.90 -17.01
C ALA A 117 -15.85 -13.29 -16.73
N ARG A 118 -15.51 -13.58 -15.47
CA ARG A 118 -14.86 -14.83 -15.04
C ARG A 118 -13.52 -15.14 -15.74
N SER A 119 -13.01 -14.18 -16.51
CA SER A 119 -11.78 -14.22 -17.28
C SER A 119 -11.06 -12.87 -17.15
N GLY A 120 -9.73 -12.91 -17.23
CA GLY A 120 -8.89 -11.71 -17.09
C GLY A 120 -8.75 -11.17 -15.66
N THR A 121 -9.11 -11.96 -14.63
CA THR A 121 -8.91 -11.62 -13.21
C THR A 121 -7.45 -11.29 -12.89
N THR A 122 -6.51 -12.03 -13.48
CA THR A 122 -5.07 -11.77 -13.39
C THR A 122 -4.68 -10.49 -14.14
N SER A 123 -5.19 -10.33 -15.36
CA SER A 123 -4.86 -9.21 -16.25
C SER A 123 -5.27 -7.86 -15.64
N VAL A 124 -6.47 -7.77 -15.06
CA VAL A 124 -6.95 -6.51 -14.46
C VAL A 124 -6.06 -6.04 -13.31
N VAL A 125 -5.56 -6.96 -12.49
CA VAL A 125 -4.68 -6.64 -11.36
C VAL A 125 -3.31 -6.17 -11.84
N ILE A 126 -2.76 -6.82 -12.88
CA ILE A 126 -1.46 -6.44 -13.47
C ILE A 126 -1.54 -5.09 -14.18
N ILE A 127 -2.64 -4.82 -14.89
CA ILE A 127 -2.89 -3.52 -15.54
C ILE A 127 -2.99 -2.43 -14.47
N ALA A 128 -3.74 -2.66 -13.39
CA ALA A 128 -3.84 -1.71 -12.28
C ALA A 128 -2.47 -1.40 -11.66
N GLY A 129 -1.64 -2.42 -11.40
CA GLY A 129 -0.26 -2.23 -10.93
C GLY A 129 0.61 -1.42 -11.89
N SER A 130 0.47 -1.66 -13.19
CA SER A 130 1.21 -0.93 -14.24
C SER A 130 0.78 0.53 -14.38
N LEU A 131 -0.52 0.82 -14.21
CA LEU A 131 -1.05 2.18 -14.16
C LEU A 131 -0.53 2.93 -12.93
N LEU A 132 -0.47 2.28 -11.77
CA LEU A 132 0.09 2.87 -10.54
C LEU A 132 1.60 3.19 -10.69
N ASP A 133 2.38 2.33 -11.35
CA ASP A 133 3.79 2.61 -11.67
C ASP A 133 3.93 3.82 -12.59
N SER A 134 3.04 3.94 -13.58
CA SER A 134 2.99 5.09 -14.49
C SER A 134 2.60 6.37 -13.75
N CYS A 135 1.64 6.31 -12.81
CA CYS A 135 1.29 7.42 -11.93
C CYS A 135 2.48 7.92 -11.12
N THR A 136 3.33 7.01 -10.61
CA THR A 136 4.54 7.39 -9.86
C THR A 136 5.44 8.31 -10.69
N LYS A 137 5.64 7.97 -11.96
CA LYS A 137 6.45 8.78 -12.90
C LYS A 137 5.83 10.17 -13.15
N LEU A 138 4.50 10.24 -13.25
CA LEU A 138 3.77 11.50 -13.45
C LEU A 138 3.79 12.39 -12.19
N LEU A 139 3.68 11.79 -11.01
CA LEU A 139 3.78 12.49 -9.73
C LEU A 139 5.19 13.04 -9.49
N GLN A 140 6.23 12.29 -9.87
CA GLN A 140 7.62 12.77 -9.81
C GLN A 140 7.88 13.97 -10.73
N LYS A 141 7.16 14.06 -11.85
CA LYS A 141 7.18 15.24 -12.74
C LYS A 141 6.41 16.44 -12.19
N GLY A 142 5.77 16.32 -11.02
CA GLY A 142 5.03 17.40 -10.38
C GLY A 142 3.60 17.61 -10.90
N ILE A 143 3.04 16.64 -11.64
CA ILE A 143 1.67 16.73 -12.15
C ILE A 143 0.69 16.52 -10.99
N HIS A 144 -0.33 17.38 -10.90
CA HIS A 144 -1.35 17.28 -9.85
C HIS A 144 -2.18 15.98 -10.00
N PRO A 145 -2.44 15.20 -8.93
CA PRO A 145 -3.16 13.93 -9.00
C PRO A 145 -4.51 13.99 -9.70
N THR A 146 -5.28 15.08 -9.51
CA THR A 146 -6.58 15.26 -10.17
C THR A 146 -6.49 15.22 -11.69
N ILE A 147 -5.46 15.85 -12.26
CA ILE A 147 -5.24 15.89 -13.71
C ILE A 147 -4.93 14.48 -14.23
N ILE A 148 -4.17 13.69 -13.46
CA ILE A 148 -3.85 12.29 -13.80
C ILE A 148 -5.15 11.47 -13.84
N SER A 149 -6.00 11.59 -12.82
CA SER A 149 -7.28 10.88 -12.75
C SER A 149 -8.21 11.25 -13.92
N GLU A 150 -8.38 12.54 -14.20
CA GLU A 150 -9.20 13.00 -15.34
C GLU A 150 -8.65 12.51 -16.68
N SER A 151 -7.33 12.49 -16.84
CA SER A 151 -6.68 12.01 -18.06
C SER A 151 -6.89 10.51 -18.26
N PHE A 152 -6.84 9.72 -17.18
CA PHE A 152 -7.14 8.29 -17.24
C PHE A 152 -8.60 8.01 -17.58
N GLN A 153 -9.54 8.82 -17.08
CA GLN A 153 -10.95 8.67 -17.45
C GLN A 153 -11.17 8.89 -18.94
N LYS A 154 -10.57 9.96 -19.50
CA LYS A 154 -10.63 10.24 -20.94
C LYS A 154 -9.95 9.15 -21.78
N ALA A 155 -8.82 8.63 -21.30
CA ALA A 155 -8.12 7.53 -21.96
C ALA A 155 -8.92 6.22 -21.93
N LEU A 156 -9.64 5.95 -20.83
CA LEU A 156 -10.52 4.79 -20.70
C LEU A 156 -11.67 4.85 -21.71
N GLU A 157 -12.37 5.99 -21.79
CA GLU A 157 -13.47 6.19 -22.74
C GLU A 157 -13.01 5.94 -24.18
N LYS A 158 -11.87 6.52 -24.57
CA LYS A 158 -11.33 6.31 -25.92
C LYS A 158 -10.82 4.89 -26.14
N GLY A 159 -10.27 4.25 -25.10
CA GLY A 159 -9.81 2.87 -25.15
C GLY A 159 -10.95 1.88 -25.38
N ILE A 160 -12.10 2.08 -24.73
CA ILE A 160 -13.30 1.24 -24.93
C ILE A 160 -13.83 1.40 -26.35
N GLU A 161 -13.89 2.63 -26.88
CA GLU A 161 -14.29 2.89 -28.27
C GLU A 161 -13.41 2.10 -29.25
N ILE A 162 -12.08 2.22 -29.14
CA ILE A 162 -11.14 1.52 -30.03
C ILE A 162 -11.27 0.00 -29.92
N LEU A 163 -11.43 -0.54 -28.71
CA LEU A 163 -11.60 -1.99 -28.51
C LEU A 163 -12.91 -2.50 -29.12
N THR A 164 -13.97 -1.68 -29.07
CA THR A 164 -15.28 -2.03 -29.63
C THR A 164 -15.24 -1.97 -31.16
N ASP A 165 -14.55 -0.98 -31.73
CA ASP A 165 -14.37 -0.84 -33.18
C ASP A 165 -13.54 -1.98 -33.79
N MET A 166 -12.59 -2.54 -33.04
CA MET A 166 -11.79 -3.70 -33.46
C MET A 166 -12.47 -5.04 -33.17
N ALA A 167 -13.51 -5.07 -32.33
CA ALA A 167 -14.18 -6.31 -31.95
C ALA A 167 -14.95 -6.88 -33.14
N GLN A 168 -14.87 -8.19 -33.32
CA GLN A 168 -15.69 -8.90 -34.29
C GLN A 168 -17.03 -9.25 -33.61
N PRO A 169 -18.17 -8.80 -34.15
CA PRO A 169 -19.48 -9.13 -33.59
C PRO A 169 -19.80 -10.59 -33.89
N GLU A 170 -20.04 -11.37 -32.84
CA GLU A 170 -20.41 -12.78 -32.92
C GLU A 170 -21.80 -12.98 -32.33
N GLU A 171 -22.62 -13.80 -32.99
CA GLU A 171 -23.95 -14.17 -32.50
C GLU A 171 -23.84 -15.30 -31.47
N LEU A 172 -24.51 -15.15 -30.32
CA LEU A 172 -24.47 -16.14 -29.22
C LEU A 172 -25.06 -17.51 -29.59
N SER A 173 -25.74 -17.61 -30.74
CA SER A 173 -26.38 -18.81 -31.25
C SER A 173 -25.43 -19.77 -31.99
N ASP A 174 -24.27 -19.29 -32.45
CA ASP A 174 -23.34 -20.10 -33.23
C ASP A 174 -22.45 -20.98 -32.35
N ARG A 175 -22.70 -22.29 -32.38
CA ARG A 175 -22.00 -23.29 -31.55
C ARG A 175 -20.57 -23.57 -31.98
N GLU A 176 -20.15 -23.10 -33.16
CA GLU A 176 -18.77 -23.23 -33.63
C GLU A 176 -17.87 -22.12 -33.09
N THR A 177 -18.42 -20.93 -32.84
CA THR A 177 -17.69 -19.77 -32.30
C THR A 177 -17.74 -19.71 -30.77
N VAL A 178 -18.73 -20.34 -30.13
CA VAL A 178 -18.93 -20.37 -28.65
C VAL A 178 -18.18 -21.53 -27.96
N LYS A 179 -17.18 -22.16 -28.61
CA LYS A 179 -16.37 -23.24 -27.99
C LYS A 179 -15.10 -22.76 -27.32
#